data_AF-A0A944PK14-F1
#
_entry.id   AF-A0A944PK14-F1
#
_cell.length_a   1.000
_cell.length_b   1.000
_cell.length_c   1.000
_cell.angle_alpha   90.00
_cell.angle_beta   90.00
_cell.angle_gamma   90.00
#
_symmetry.space_group_name_H-M   'P 1'
#
loop_
_entity.id
_entity.type
_entity.pdbx_description
1 polymer ?
#
loop_
_entity_poly.entity_id
_entity_poly.type
_entity_poly.pdbx_seq_one_letter_code
_entity_poly.pdbx_strand_id
1 'polypeptide(L)'
;MSFPLRKAVSLLTAATALALGVTVLAAPSAFAVGSSACTTNFKDLTTTITADPGKTMRTGPGNNYEKKKFLPIGTKVTIYCMAKPKGTYWYYIKSGKTKGWVLGW
;
A
#
# COMPACT_ATOMS: atom_id res chain seq x y z
N MET A 1 33.61 -29.77 26.92
CA MET A 1 33.08 -28.40 27.03
C MET A 1 32.72 -27.93 25.64
N SER A 2 31.42 -27.81 25.34
CA SER A 2 30.94 -27.14 24.12
C SER A 2 29.46 -26.76 24.30
N PHE A 3 29.12 -25.55 23.85
CA PHE A 3 27.88 -24.82 24.12
C PHE A 3 26.67 -25.36 23.33
N PRO A 4 25.43 -25.29 23.86
CA PRO A 4 24.26 -25.70 23.09
C PRO A 4 23.83 -24.66 22.03
N LEU A 5 23.32 -25.27 20.97
CA LEU A 5 22.96 -24.81 19.64
C LEU A 5 21.89 -23.70 19.59
N ARG A 6 21.97 -22.90 18.52
CA ARG A 6 21.10 -21.78 18.17
C ARG A 6 19.79 -22.21 17.47
N LYS A 7 18.75 -21.37 17.67
CA LYS A 7 17.65 -20.96 16.74
C LYS A 7 16.45 -21.89 16.48
N ALA A 8 15.32 -21.45 17.02
CA ALA A 8 14.06 -21.04 16.37
C ALA A 8 13.25 -22.03 15.49
N VAL A 9 12.02 -22.30 15.92
CA VAL A 9 10.84 -22.47 15.04
C VAL A 9 9.61 -21.95 15.79
N SER A 10 9.00 -20.87 15.29
CA SER A 10 7.72 -20.34 15.78
C SER A 10 6.59 -20.99 14.99
N LEU A 11 5.81 -21.87 15.62
CA LEU A 11 4.55 -22.41 15.08
C LEU A 11 3.39 -21.59 15.63
N LEU A 12 2.75 -20.79 14.77
CA LEU A 12 1.52 -20.06 15.08
C LEU A 12 0.36 -21.07 15.20
N THR A 13 -0.16 -21.25 16.41
CA THR A 13 -1.41 -21.98 16.67
C THR A 13 -2.58 -21.05 16.41
N ALA A 14 -3.40 -21.36 15.41
CA ALA A 14 -4.67 -20.67 15.18
C ALA A 14 -5.69 -21.20 16.21
N ALA A 15 -6.20 -20.32 17.09
CA ALA A 15 -7.32 -20.63 17.97
C ALA A 15 -8.56 -19.84 17.52
N THR A 16 -9.62 -20.58 17.22
CA THR A 16 -10.97 -20.11 16.95
C THR A 16 -11.64 -19.63 18.25
N ALA A 17 -12.23 -18.44 18.24
CA ALA A 17 -13.17 -18.01 19.27
C ALA A 17 -14.40 -17.38 18.62
N LEU A 18 -15.54 -18.07 18.76
CA LEU A 18 -16.88 -17.62 18.39
C LEU A 18 -17.49 -16.96 19.63
N ALA A 19 -17.81 -15.66 19.56
CA ALA A 19 -18.62 -14.98 20.59
C ALA A 19 -19.55 -13.94 19.96
N LEU A 20 -20.80 -13.96 20.41
CA LEU A 20 -21.98 -13.32 19.86
C LEU A 20 -22.07 -11.82 20.21
N GLY A 21 -22.57 -11.01 19.26
CA GLY A 21 -23.33 -9.80 19.58
C GLY A 21 -22.55 -8.48 19.76
N VAL A 22 -21.84 -8.04 18.72
CA VAL A 22 -21.57 -6.61 18.50
C VAL A 22 -21.85 -6.33 17.04
N THR A 23 -22.87 -5.53 16.71
CA THR A 23 -22.98 -4.93 15.38
C THR A 23 -21.87 -3.90 15.27
N VAL A 24 -20.68 -4.38 14.93
CA VAL A 24 -19.62 -3.50 14.45
C VAL A 24 -20.17 -2.93 13.16
N LEU A 25 -20.66 -1.68 13.21
CA LEU A 25 -20.72 -0.86 12.01
C LEU A 25 -19.26 -0.78 11.56
N ALA A 26 -18.87 -1.68 10.66
CA ALA A 26 -17.57 -1.64 10.04
C ALA A 26 -17.53 -0.29 9.32
N ALA A 27 -16.92 0.71 9.97
CA ALA A 27 -16.41 1.86 9.26
C ALA A 27 -15.67 1.25 8.06
N PRO A 28 -15.97 1.66 6.80
CA PRO A 28 -15.32 1.09 5.64
C PRO A 28 -13.84 1.23 5.90
N SER A 29 -13.23 0.10 6.23
CA SER A 29 -11.90 0.06 6.78
C SER A 29 -11.01 0.59 5.69
N ALA A 30 -10.52 1.81 5.91
CA ALA A 30 -9.51 2.43 5.08
C ALA A 30 -8.20 1.68 5.29
N PHE A 31 -8.18 0.42 4.88
CA PHE A 31 -6.98 -0.37 4.84
C PHE A 31 -6.06 0.31 3.85
N ALA A 32 -4.95 0.84 4.36
CA ALA A 32 -3.84 1.21 3.52
C ALA A 32 -3.36 -0.08 2.85
N VAL A 33 -3.82 -0.29 1.63
CA VAL A 33 -3.33 -1.33 0.76
C VAL A 33 -1.90 -0.93 0.46
N GLY A 34 -0.94 -1.53 1.16
CA GLY A 34 0.47 -1.25 0.95
C GLY A 34 0.92 -1.79 -0.42
N SER A 35 2.15 -2.28 -0.49
CA SER A 35 2.63 -2.96 -1.69
C SER A 35 1.98 -4.34 -1.92
N SER A 36 1.07 -4.79 -1.07
CA SER A 36 0.39 -6.09 -1.23
C SER A 36 -0.50 -6.17 -2.47
N ALA A 37 -0.96 -5.03 -3.01
CA ALA A 37 -1.71 -5.00 -4.28
C ALA A 37 -0.82 -4.85 -5.52
N CYS A 38 0.50 -4.82 -5.37
CA CYS A 38 1.41 -4.77 -6.52
C CYS A 38 1.23 -6.01 -7.40
N THR A 39 0.92 -5.80 -8.68
CA THR A 39 0.94 -6.88 -9.68
C THR A 39 2.27 -6.92 -10.43
N THR A 40 3.00 -5.81 -10.46
CA THR A 40 4.30 -5.72 -11.12
C THR A 40 5.21 -4.80 -10.34
N ASN A 41 6.39 -5.28 -9.93
CA ASN A 41 7.38 -4.48 -9.24
C ASN A 41 8.35 -3.82 -10.22
N PHE A 42 8.82 -2.63 -9.85
CA PHE A 42 9.87 -1.88 -10.53
C PHE A 42 11.12 -1.85 -9.65
N LYS A 43 12.30 -1.65 -10.26
CA LYS A 43 13.56 -1.40 -9.54
C LYS A 43 13.63 0.07 -9.09
N ASP A 44 12.67 0.49 -8.26
CA ASP A 44 12.60 1.83 -7.66
C ASP A 44 12.87 2.97 -8.65
N LEU A 45 11.90 3.22 -9.53
CA LEU A 45 12.02 4.25 -10.56
C LEU A 45 11.72 5.63 -9.98
N THR A 46 12.68 6.55 -10.03
CA THR A 46 12.45 7.94 -9.61
C THR A 46 11.99 8.79 -10.78
N THR A 47 10.88 9.51 -10.60
CA THR A 47 10.29 10.40 -11.62
C THR A 47 9.69 11.64 -10.96
N THR A 48 9.17 12.56 -11.78
CA THR A 48 8.41 13.73 -11.35
C THR A 48 6.96 13.62 -11.78
N ILE A 49 6.05 14.16 -10.98
CA ILE A 49 4.66 14.34 -11.39
C ILE A 49 4.60 15.38 -12.50
N THR A 50 4.17 14.98 -13.70
CA THR A 50 4.02 15.87 -14.86
C THR A 50 2.56 16.21 -15.19
N ALA A 51 1.61 15.57 -14.52
CA ALA A 51 0.19 15.84 -14.73
C ALA A 51 -0.24 17.16 -14.08
N ASP A 52 -1.07 17.93 -14.79
CA ASP A 52 -1.74 19.14 -14.31
C ASP A 52 -3.22 18.82 -13.96
N PRO A 53 -3.77 19.26 -12.82
CA PRO A 53 -3.17 20.11 -11.77
C PRO A 53 -2.22 19.36 -10.80
N GLY A 54 -2.07 18.05 -10.96
CA GLY A 54 -1.28 17.19 -10.08
C GLY A 54 -1.91 15.81 -9.93
N LYS A 55 -1.44 15.03 -8.94
CA LYS A 55 -1.99 13.70 -8.63
C LYS A 55 -2.38 13.61 -7.16
N THR A 56 -3.49 12.93 -6.87
CA THR A 56 -3.86 12.62 -5.49
C THR A 56 -3.37 11.22 -5.12
N MET A 57 -2.52 11.15 -4.09
CA MET A 57 -2.10 9.89 -3.48
C MET A 57 -3.20 9.36 -2.57
N ARG A 58 -3.48 8.06 -2.67
CA ARG A 58 -4.55 7.35 -1.96
C ARG A 58 -4.03 6.17 -1.15
N THR A 59 -4.87 5.66 -0.25
CA THR A 59 -4.58 4.48 0.59
C THR A 59 -4.58 3.16 -0.18
N GLY A 60 -5.18 3.11 -1.37
CA GLY A 60 -5.19 1.92 -2.22
C GLY A 60 -5.37 2.25 -3.71
N PRO A 61 -5.22 1.25 -4.58
CA PRO A 61 -5.32 1.43 -6.03
C PRO A 61 -6.79 1.52 -6.44
N GLY A 62 -7.37 2.71 -6.39
CA GLY A 62 -8.75 2.96 -6.77
C GLY A 62 -9.28 4.31 -6.29
N ASN A 63 -10.33 4.80 -6.93
CA ASN A 63 -10.93 6.10 -6.57
C ASN A 63 -11.77 6.06 -5.27
N ASN A 64 -12.17 4.87 -4.82
CA ASN A 64 -12.93 4.66 -3.59
C ASN A 64 -12.04 4.64 -2.34
N TYR A 65 -10.73 4.58 -2.49
CA TYR A 65 -9.79 4.64 -1.37
C TYR A 65 -9.58 6.07 -0.90
N GLU A 66 -9.38 6.26 0.39
CA GLU A 66 -9.17 7.59 0.99
C GLU A 66 -7.97 8.33 0.40
N LYS A 67 -8.08 9.66 0.33
CA LYS A 67 -7.00 10.55 -0.11
C LYS A 67 -6.02 10.74 1.04
N LYS A 68 -4.73 10.52 0.79
CA LYS A 68 -3.63 10.73 1.76
C LYS A 68 -2.95 12.07 1.61
N LYS A 69 -2.65 12.45 0.35
CA LYS A 69 -1.84 13.63 0.05
C LYS A 69 -2.04 14.05 -1.40
N PHE A 70 -2.13 15.35 -1.65
CA PHE A 70 -2.03 15.89 -2.99
C PHE A 70 -0.57 16.10 -3.38
N LEU A 71 -0.20 15.70 -4.60
CA LEU A 71 1.12 15.84 -5.17
C LEU A 71 1.04 16.82 -6.34
N PRO A 72 1.48 18.08 -6.15
CA PRO A 72 1.49 19.05 -7.23
C PRO A 72 2.47 18.64 -8.33
N ILE A 73 2.30 19.24 -9.50
CA ILE A 73 3.24 19.12 -10.61
C ILE A 73 4.69 19.44 -10.16
N GLY A 74 5.67 18.73 -10.71
CA GLY A 74 7.08 18.85 -10.34
C GLY A 74 7.49 18.06 -9.09
N THR A 75 6.55 17.47 -8.35
CA THR A 75 6.89 16.66 -7.16
C THR A 75 7.72 15.44 -7.56
N LYS A 76 8.92 15.30 -6.99
CA LYS A 76 9.75 14.08 -7.14
C LYS A 76 9.15 12.93 -6.34
N VAL A 77 9.00 11.78 -6.99
CA VAL A 77 8.45 10.55 -6.42
C VAL A 77 9.26 9.34 -6.84
N THR A 78 9.27 8.31 -5.99
CA THR A 78 9.85 7.00 -6.33
C THR A 78 8.73 6.00 -6.50
N ILE A 79 8.66 5.34 -7.65
CA ILE A 79 7.70 4.29 -7.99
C ILE A 79 8.30 2.93 -7.63
N TYR A 80 7.61 2.18 -6.79
CA TYR A 80 8.00 0.82 -6.39
C TYR A 80 7.35 -0.23 -7.26
N CYS A 81 6.07 -0.04 -7.60
CA CYS A 81 5.30 -1.05 -8.30
C CYS A 81 4.08 -0.43 -8.98
N MET A 82 3.38 -1.25 -9.78
CA MET A 82 2.05 -0.94 -10.29
C MET A 82 1.04 -2.03 -9.96
N ALA A 83 -0.23 -1.66 -10.03
CA ALA A 83 -1.40 -2.51 -10.02
C ALA A 83 -2.34 -2.10 -11.15
N LYS A 84 -3.11 -3.05 -11.69
CA LYS A 84 -4.15 -2.76 -12.69
C LYS A 84 -5.54 -3.29 -12.28
N PRO A 85 -6.07 -2.88 -11.11
CA PRO A 85 -7.40 -3.32 -10.71
C PRO A 85 -8.44 -2.87 -11.73
N LYS A 86 -9.24 -3.82 -12.21
CA LYS A 86 -10.35 -3.56 -13.16
C LYS A 86 -9.92 -2.77 -14.42
N GLY A 87 -8.69 -2.96 -14.89
CA GLY A 87 -8.20 -2.35 -16.12
C GLY A 87 -7.57 -0.95 -15.96
N THR A 88 -7.61 -0.34 -14.78
CA THR A 88 -7.03 0.99 -14.53
C THR A 88 -5.66 0.87 -13.89
N TYR A 89 -4.64 1.55 -14.43
CA TYR A 89 -3.30 1.56 -13.86
C TYR A 89 -3.20 2.43 -12.61
N TRP A 90 -2.53 1.90 -11.59
CA TRP A 90 -2.18 2.58 -10.36
C TRP A 90 -0.72 2.32 -10.03
N TYR A 91 0.00 3.34 -9.59
CA TYR A 91 1.39 3.25 -9.18
C TYR A 91 1.51 3.42 -7.67
N TYR A 92 2.21 2.49 -7.03
CA TYR A 92 2.58 2.64 -5.63
C TYR A 92 3.88 3.43 -5.53
N ILE A 93 3.79 4.61 -4.94
CA ILE A 93 4.87 5.59 -4.91
C ILE A 93 5.22 6.03 -3.50
N LYS A 94 6.41 6.61 -3.34
CA LYS A 94 6.84 7.36 -2.15
C LYS A 94 7.11 8.80 -2.52
N SER A 95 6.58 9.71 -1.72
CA SER A 95 6.91 11.14 -1.71
C SER A 95 7.31 11.54 -0.30
N GLY A 96 8.59 11.85 -0.10
CA GLY A 96 9.16 12.10 1.23
C GLY A 96 9.02 10.87 2.14
N LYS A 97 8.34 11.02 3.29
CA LYS A 97 8.08 9.93 4.24
C LYS A 97 6.79 9.14 3.94
N THR A 98 5.97 9.60 3.00
CA THR A 98 4.63 9.03 2.76
C THR A 98 4.64 8.12 1.55
N LYS A 99 4.00 6.94 1.69
CA LYS A 99 3.73 6.02 0.58
C LYS A 99 2.24 5.91 0.30
N GLY A 100 1.89 5.61 -0.94
CA GLY A 100 0.51 5.39 -1.36
C GLY A 100 0.36 5.22 -2.86
N TRP A 101 -0.88 5.15 -3.32
CA TRP A 101 -1.22 4.86 -4.70
C TRP A 101 -1.64 6.10 -5.46
N VAL A 102 -1.14 6.27 -6.68
CA VAL A 102 -1.58 7.33 -7.61
C VAL A 102 -2.09 6.72 -8.90
N LEU A 103 -3.08 7.38 -9.49
CA LEU A 103 -3.59 7.00 -10.81
C LEU A 103 -2.47 7.13 -11.85
N GLY A 104 -2.39 6.14 -12.73
CA GLY A 104 -1.46 6.12 -13.86
C GLY A 104 -1.53 7.37 -14.73
N TRP A 105 -0.43 7.63 -15.43
CA TRP A 105 -0.28 8.67 -16.46
C TRP A 105 -0.81 8.14 -17.79
#